data_AF-A0A661STC7-F1
#
_entry.id   AF-A0A661STC7-F1
#
_cell.length_a   1.000
_cell.length_b   1.000
_cell.length_c   1.000
_cell.angle_alpha   90.00
_cell.angle_beta   90.00
_cell.angle_gamma   90.00
#
_symmetry.space_group_name_H-M   'P 1'
#
loop_
_entity.id
_entity.type
_entity.pdbx_description
1 polymer ?
#
loop_
_entity_poly.entity_id
_entity_poly.type
_entity_poly.pdbx_seq_one_letter_code
_entity_poly.pdbx_strand_id
1 'polypeptide(L)'
;MNKIKYRKNLRLPAILFLSLPVLCLIFSWNGLPEPLFDAPLSTVILDRDGRLLGASIAQDEQWRFPGNAEVPGKFARAITCYEDRRFFHHPGVDPFAVLRAMWLNIRMGRIVSGASTITMQVIRLSRQGRPRTFQEKLTEMMMAFRLEAAMGKKEILGLYASYAPFGGNVVGIQSAAWRYFGRGPDKLSWAETAMLAVLPNNPALIHPGKNRKELRRKRNRLLDRMRQHGIIDALSCDLAKQEPLPPKPHPIPMLAPHLLSRIMYGGSRSQPSLTHPAASEARSRIRTTLIKNIQVRADEIIRRHHRGLSG
;
A
#
# COMPACT_ATOMS: atom_id res chain seq x y z
N MET A 1 -53.90 -38.65 -28.14
CA MET A 1 -52.61 -38.13 -28.66
C MET A 1 -52.40 -36.70 -28.18
N ASN A 2 -51.61 -36.51 -27.13
CA ASN A 2 -51.35 -35.21 -26.50
C ASN A 2 -50.08 -34.57 -27.12
N LYS A 3 -50.23 -33.43 -27.81
CA LYS A 3 -49.09 -32.66 -28.35
C LYS A 3 -48.55 -31.72 -27.26
N ILE A 4 -47.38 -32.03 -26.72
CA ILE A 4 -46.62 -31.17 -25.81
C ILE A 4 -46.11 -29.95 -26.60
N LYS A 5 -46.61 -28.75 -26.27
CA LYS A 5 -46.12 -27.47 -26.81
C LYS A 5 -44.82 -27.07 -26.10
N TYR A 6 -43.68 -27.24 -26.77
CA TYR A 6 -42.41 -26.64 -26.37
C TYR A 6 -42.44 -25.12 -26.57
N ARG A 7 -42.57 -24.34 -25.49
CA ARG A 7 -42.45 -22.88 -25.51
C ARG A 7 -40.95 -22.53 -25.45
N LYS A 8 -40.33 -22.23 -26.60
CA LYS A 8 -38.93 -21.81 -26.68
C LYS A 8 -38.75 -20.47 -25.93
N ASN A 9 -38.00 -20.48 -24.83
CA ASN A 9 -37.55 -19.29 -24.10
C ASN A 9 -36.49 -18.51 -24.90
N LEU A 10 -36.87 -17.95 -26.04
CA LEU A 10 -35.99 -17.23 -26.97
C LEU A 10 -35.54 -15.85 -26.44
N ARG A 11 -36.06 -15.40 -25.28
CA ARG A 11 -35.75 -14.08 -24.70
C ARG A 11 -34.44 -14.03 -23.92
N LEU A 12 -34.01 -15.15 -23.32
CA LEU A 12 -32.74 -15.25 -22.59
C LEU A 12 -31.49 -15.07 -23.48
N PRO A 13 -31.36 -15.76 -24.63
CA PRO A 13 -30.19 -15.57 -25.49
C PRO A 13 -30.12 -14.16 -26.12
N ALA A 14 -31.26 -13.54 -26.41
CA ALA A 14 -31.32 -12.18 -26.98
C ALA A 14 -30.88 -11.10 -25.97
N ILE A 15 -31.25 -11.22 -24.69
CA ILE A 15 -30.81 -10.30 -23.63
C ILE A 15 -29.30 -10.44 -23.36
N LEU A 16 -28.78 -11.68 -23.38
CA LEU A 16 -27.34 -11.95 -23.28
C LEU A 16 -26.56 -11.34 -24.45
N PHE A 17 -27.04 -11.50 -25.69
CA PHE A 17 -26.40 -10.93 -26.89
C PHE A 17 -26.41 -9.39 -26.93
N LEU A 18 -27.43 -8.74 -26.37
CA LEU A 18 -27.50 -7.27 -26.28
C LEU A 18 -26.69 -6.71 -25.09
N SER A 19 -26.54 -7.49 -24.02
CA SER A 19 -25.77 -7.09 -22.83
C SER A 19 -24.27 -7.06 -23.06
N LEU A 20 -23.75 -7.93 -23.93
CA LEU A 20 -22.32 -8.04 -24.24
C LEU A 20 -21.73 -6.76 -24.90
N PRO A 21 -22.33 -6.18 -25.96
CA PRO A 21 -21.83 -4.94 -26.56
C PRO A 21 -21.97 -3.73 -25.63
N VAL A 22 -23.00 -3.69 -24.78
CA VAL A 22 -23.15 -2.63 -23.74
C VAL A 22 -22.07 -2.78 -22.67
N LEU A 23 -21.78 -4.01 -22.24
CA LEU A 23 -20.68 -4.29 -21.30
C LEU A 23 -19.32 -3.94 -21.92
N CYS A 24 -19.11 -4.25 -23.21
CA CYS A 24 -17.92 -3.86 -23.96
C CYS A 24 -17.80 -2.34 -24.14
N LEU A 25 -18.91 -1.62 -24.37
CA LEU A 25 -18.95 -0.16 -24.46
C LEU A 25 -18.65 0.50 -23.11
N ILE A 26 -19.23 0.00 -22.02
CA ILE A 26 -18.93 0.47 -20.66
C ILE A 26 -17.47 0.17 -20.28
N PHE A 27 -16.98 -0.99 -20.69
CA PHE A 27 -15.58 -1.40 -20.51
C PHE A 27 -14.63 -0.52 -21.30
N SER A 28 -14.99 -0.08 -22.52
CA SER A 28 -14.17 0.83 -23.32
C SER A 28 -14.27 2.29 -22.86
N TRP A 29 -15.42 2.74 -22.34
CA TRP A 29 -15.63 4.10 -21.85
C TRP A 29 -14.84 4.45 -20.57
N ASN A 30 -14.63 3.49 -19.67
CA ASN A 30 -13.93 3.73 -18.40
C ASN A 30 -12.46 3.33 -18.49
N GLY A 31 -11.67 4.08 -19.26
CA GLY A 31 -10.21 3.95 -19.38
C GLY A 31 -9.50 3.86 -18.03
N LEU A 32 -8.43 3.06 -17.93
CA LEU A 32 -7.48 3.23 -16.82
C LEU A 32 -6.85 4.62 -16.95
N PRO A 33 -6.73 5.41 -15.88
CA PRO A 33 -6.03 6.67 -15.95
C PRO A 33 -4.57 6.41 -16.29
N GLU A 34 -4.02 7.19 -17.21
CA GLU A 34 -2.60 7.17 -17.59
C GLU A 34 -1.98 8.54 -17.28
N PRO A 35 -0.97 8.62 -16.39
CA PRO A 35 -0.46 7.54 -15.54
C PRO A 35 -1.48 7.11 -14.47
N LEU A 36 -1.39 5.85 -14.02
CA LEU A 36 -2.27 5.33 -12.97
C LEU A 36 -2.08 6.09 -11.65
N PHE A 37 -0.87 6.53 -11.34
CA PHE A 37 -0.55 7.38 -10.19
C PHE A 37 0.33 8.54 -10.65
N ASP A 38 -0.06 9.76 -10.28
CA ASP A 38 0.70 10.99 -10.53
C ASP A 38 1.05 11.73 -9.22
N ALA A 39 1.09 10.99 -8.10
CA ALA A 39 1.36 11.59 -6.80
C ALA A 39 2.87 11.87 -6.63
N PRO A 40 3.27 13.04 -6.09
CA PRO A 40 4.68 13.40 -5.95
C PRO A 40 5.38 12.49 -4.95
N LEU A 41 6.64 12.14 -5.20
CA LEU A 41 7.43 11.27 -4.32
C LEU A 41 8.38 12.07 -3.43
N SER A 42 8.72 11.49 -2.28
CA SER A 42 9.78 11.98 -1.40
C SER A 42 11.15 11.73 -2.01
N THR A 43 12.07 12.68 -1.87
CA THR A 43 13.48 12.50 -2.26
C THR A 43 14.21 11.73 -1.18
N VAL A 44 14.82 10.60 -1.51
CA VAL A 44 15.51 9.69 -0.60
C VAL A 44 16.97 9.57 -1.00
N ILE A 45 17.87 9.75 -0.04
CA ILE A 45 19.31 9.60 -0.20
C ILE A 45 19.79 8.38 0.57
N LEU A 46 20.45 7.49 -0.16
CA LEU A 46 21.05 6.28 0.36
C LEU A 46 22.58 6.39 0.31
N ASP A 47 23.24 5.75 1.26
CA ASP A 47 24.68 5.54 1.24
C ASP A 47 25.06 4.51 0.17
N ARG A 48 26.36 4.27 0.00
CA ARG A 48 26.85 3.29 -0.97
C ARG A 48 26.34 1.88 -0.73
N ASP A 49 25.89 1.55 0.48
CA ASP A 49 25.40 0.23 0.90
C ASP A 49 23.85 0.18 0.94
N GLY A 50 23.16 1.21 0.44
CA GLY A 50 21.71 1.28 0.41
C GLY A 50 21.05 1.68 1.74
N ARG A 51 21.83 2.16 2.72
CA ARG A 51 21.31 2.62 4.02
C ARG A 51 20.85 4.06 3.93
N LEU A 52 19.72 4.37 4.56
CA LEU A 52 19.16 5.72 4.58
C LEU A 52 20.11 6.72 5.25
N LEU A 53 20.48 7.76 4.50
CA LEU A 53 21.24 8.94 4.95
C LEU A 53 20.34 10.15 5.21
N GLY A 54 19.32 10.34 4.36
CA GLY A 54 18.47 11.51 4.36
C GLY A 54 17.21 11.28 3.56
N ALA A 55 16.10 11.93 3.91
CA ALA A 55 15.00 12.09 2.97
C ALA A 55 14.28 13.43 3.17
N SER A 56 13.70 13.96 2.10
CA SER A 56 12.81 15.12 2.12
C SER A 56 11.38 14.68 1.85
N ILE A 57 10.45 15.36 2.51
CA ILE A 57 9.02 15.19 2.28
C ILE A 57 8.65 15.55 0.84
N ALA A 58 7.59 14.93 0.31
CA ALA A 58 7.08 15.24 -1.02
C ALA A 58 6.39 16.62 -1.04
N GLN A 59 6.12 17.15 -2.24
CA GLN A 59 5.49 18.46 -2.42
C GLN A 59 4.08 18.57 -1.81
N ASP A 60 3.36 17.45 -1.71
CA ASP A 60 2.03 17.35 -1.09
C ASP A 60 2.09 17.07 0.43
N GLU A 61 3.26 17.31 1.05
CA GLU A 61 3.52 17.08 2.47
C GLU A 61 3.36 15.63 2.93
N GLN A 62 3.40 14.67 2.00
CA GLN A 62 3.38 13.24 2.30
C GLN A 62 4.80 12.67 2.34
N TRP A 63 5.07 11.85 3.35
CA TRP A 63 6.17 10.90 3.34
C TRP A 63 5.79 9.74 2.43
N ARG A 64 6.23 9.81 1.17
CA ARG A 64 5.98 8.85 0.11
C ARG A 64 7.29 8.46 -0.56
N PHE A 65 8.05 7.59 0.10
CA PHE A 65 9.29 7.06 -0.44
C PHE A 65 8.98 6.27 -1.72
N PRO A 66 9.86 6.32 -2.73
CA PRO A 66 9.71 5.51 -3.94
C PRO A 66 9.54 4.03 -3.59
N GLY A 67 8.77 3.28 -4.38
CA GLY A 67 8.55 1.86 -4.18
C GLY A 67 9.83 1.04 -4.30
N ASN A 68 9.81 -0.20 -3.82
CA ASN A 68 10.80 -1.20 -4.22
C ASN A 68 10.23 -2.02 -5.37
N ALA A 69 11.10 -2.54 -6.24
CA ALA A 69 10.71 -3.43 -7.32
C ALA A 69 9.94 -4.68 -6.81
N GLU A 70 10.25 -5.12 -5.59
CA GLU A 70 9.58 -6.26 -4.96
C GLU A 70 9.05 -5.90 -3.57
N VAL A 71 7.86 -6.41 -3.27
CA VAL A 71 7.22 -6.28 -1.96
C VAL A 71 7.82 -7.32 -1.00
N PRO A 72 8.25 -6.93 0.21
CA PRO A 72 8.81 -7.86 1.17
C PRO A 72 7.88 -9.05 1.43
N GLY A 73 8.41 -10.27 1.36
CA GLY A 73 7.59 -11.49 1.42
C GLY A 73 6.73 -11.62 2.68
N LYS A 74 7.24 -11.16 3.84
CA LYS A 74 6.43 -11.12 5.08
C LYS A 74 5.23 -10.19 4.94
N PHE A 75 5.43 -8.99 4.37
CA PHE A 75 4.37 -8.02 4.18
C PHE A 75 3.35 -8.52 3.17
N ALA A 76 3.79 -9.06 2.03
CA ALA A 76 2.91 -9.65 1.02
C ALA A 76 1.98 -10.73 1.62
N ARG A 77 2.51 -11.63 2.44
CA ARG A 77 1.71 -12.67 3.12
C ARG A 77 0.77 -12.09 4.17
N ALA A 78 1.23 -11.12 4.96
CA ALA A 78 0.42 -10.49 6.00
C ALA A 78 -0.74 -9.67 5.41
N ILE A 79 -0.47 -8.84 4.39
CA ILE A 79 -1.48 -7.97 3.79
C ILE A 79 -2.53 -8.76 3.01
N THR A 80 -2.11 -9.77 2.23
CA THR A 80 -3.06 -10.66 1.55
C THR A 80 -3.87 -11.46 2.57
N CYS A 81 -3.27 -11.97 3.64
CA CYS A 81 -4.03 -12.64 4.71
C CYS A 81 -5.07 -11.71 5.38
N TYR A 82 -4.78 -10.41 5.49
CA TYR A 82 -5.65 -9.44 6.16
C TYR A 82 -6.75 -8.88 5.26
N GLU A 83 -6.38 -8.36 4.08
CA GLU A 83 -7.27 -7.66 3.16
C GLU A 83 -7.91 -8.59 2.13
N ASP A 84 -7.15 -9.54 1.59
CA ASP A 84 -7.55 -10.27 0.38
C ASP A 84 -6.88 -11.65 0.28
N ARG A 85 -7.45 -12.63 1.00
CA ARG A 85 -6.84 -13.97 1.17
C ARG A 85 -6.66 -14.71 -0.16
N ARG A 86 -7.53 -14.44 -1.14
CA ARG A 86 -7.50 -15.09 -2.45
C ARG A 86 -6.93 -14.18 -3.53
N PHE A 87 -6.16 -13.16 -3.13
CA PHE A 87 -5.59 -12.18 -4.05
C PHE A 87 -4.98 -12.81 -5.31
N PHE A 88 -4.22 -13.90 -5.18
CA PHE A 88 -3.57 -14.56 -6.31
C PHE A 88 -4.49 -15.45 -7.18
N HIS A 89 -5.75 -15.63 -6.82
CA HIS A 89 -6.68 -16.59 -7.43
C HIS A 89 -7.94 -15.97 -8.05
N HIS A 90 -8.12 -14.65 -7.96
CA HIS A 90 -9.26 -13.98 -8.58
C HIS A 90 -8.82 -12.89 -9.57
N PRO A 91 -9.61 -12.57 -10.60
CA PRO A 91 -9.30 -11.53 -11.58
C PRO A 91 -9.74 -10.14 -11.09
N GLY A 92 -9.18 -9.67 -9.98
CA GLY A 92 -9.46 -8.32 -9.45
C GLY A 92 -10.69 -8.18 -8.57
N VAL A 93 -11.77 -8.91 -8.80
CA VAL A 93 -12.91 -9.03 -7.87
C VAL A 93 -13.02 -10.47 -7.40
N ASP A 94 -13.25 -10.69 -6.11
CA ASP A 94 -13.47 -12.02 -5.54
C ASP A 94 -14.98 -12.32 -5.40
N PRO A 95 -15.57 -13.19 -6.25
CA PRO A 95 -16.99 -13.49 -6.21
C PRO A 95 -17.43 -14.11 -4.88
N PHE A 96 -16.63 -14.99 -4.27
CA PHE A 96 -17.06 -15.55 -2.98
C PHE A 96 -16.85 -14.59 -1.81
N ALA A 97 -15.93 -13.61 -1.91
CA ALA A 97 -15.86 -12.55 -0.92
C ALA A 97 -17.12 -11.67 -0.98
N VAL A 98 -17.60 -11.36 -2.18
CA VAL A 98 -18.86 -10.64 -2.41
C VAL A 98 -20.05 -11.42 -1.86
N LEU A 99 -20.23 -12.69 -2.25
CA LEU A 99 -21.34 -13.52 -1.76
C LEU A 99 -21.34 -13.67 -0.25
N ARG A 100 -20.16 -13.94 0.35
CA ARG A 100 -19.99 -14.04 1.81
C ARG A 100 -20.35 -12.73 2.50
N ALA A 101 -19.90 -11.59 1.96
CA ALA A 101 -20.20 -10.28 2.52
C ALA A 101 -21.69 -9.96 2.44
N MET A 102 -22.34 -10.22 1.30
CA MET A 102 -23.79 -10.04 1.13
C MET A 102 -24.57 -10.88 2.14
N TRP A 103 -24.29 -12.19 2.22
CA TRP A 103 -24.96 -13.09 3.16
C TRP A 103 -24.81 -12.65 4.61
N LEU A 104 -23.58 -12.26 5.02
CA LEU A 104 -23.32 -11.82 6.39
C LEU A 104 -24.03 -10.50 6.71
N ASN A 105 -24.05 -9.55 5.76
CA ASN A 105 -24.68 -8.24 5.96
C ASN A 105 -26.21 -8.37 6.05
N ILE A 106 -26.83 -9.24 5.25
CA ILE A 106 -28.27 -9.56 5.33
C ILE A 106 -28.58 -10.19 6.69
N ARG A 107 -27.81 -11.23 7.09
CA ARG A 107 -28.04 -11.93 8.35
C ARG A 107 -27.87 -11.02 9.58
N MET A 108 -26.95 -10.05 9.51
CA MET A 108 -26.64 -9.15 10.62
C MET A 108 -27.45 -7.85 10.60
N GLY A 109 -28.27 -7.60 9.56
CA GLY A 109 -29.04 -6.37 9.40
C GLY A 109 -28.20 -5.09 9.29
N ARG A 110 -26.88 -5.21 9.12
CA ARG A 110 -25.92 -4.09 9.04
C ARG A 110 -24.68 -4.51 8.27
N ILE A 111 -23.93 -3.53 7.78
CA ILE A 111 -22.66 -3.79 7.08
C ILE A 111 -21.59 -4.23 8.10
N VAL A 112 -21.27 -5.52 8.12
CA VAL A 112 -20.27 -6.13 9.02
C VAL A 112 -19.02 -6.57 8.24
N SER A 113 -19.17 -6.94 6.96
CA SER A 113 -18.05 -7.33 6.10
C SER A 113 -18.08 -6.57 4.79
N GLY A 114 -16.90 -6.10 4.38
CA GLY A 114 -16.65 -5.62 3.01
C GLY A 114 -16.30 -6.78 2.06
N ALA A 115 -16.33 -6.47 0.77
CA ALA A 115 -15.92 -7.35 -0.34
C ALA A 115 -14.85 -6.72 -1.24
N SER A 116 -14.18 -5.65 -0.79
CA SER A 116 -13.14 -4.96 -1.57
C SER A 116 -11.86 -5.80 -1.60
N THR A 117 -11.34 -6.07 -2.78
CA THR A 117 -10.04 -6.71 -3.00
C THR A 117 -8.90 -5.69 -2.99
N ILE A 118 -7.65 -6.15 -2.91
CA ILE A 118 -6.49 -5.26 -3.01
C ILE A 118 -6.51 -4.48 -4.33
N THR A 119 -6.84 -5.14 -5.44
CA THR A 119 -6.91 -4.53 -6.78
C THR A 119 -7.94 -3.40 -6.85
N MET A 120 -9.13 -3.60 -6.28
CA MET A 120 -10.13 -2.53 -6.17
C MET A 120 -9.61 -1.37 -5.31
N GLN A 121 -8.87 -1.67 -4.25
CA GLN A 121 -8.26 -0.62 -3.43
C GLN A 121 -7.17 0.15 -4.19
N VAL A 122 -6.38 -0.48 -5.06
CA VAL A 122 -5.40 0.21 -5.91
C VAL A 122 -6.10 1.21 -6.82
N ILE A 123 -7.18 0.82 -7.51
CA ILE A 123 -7.98 1.72 -8.33
C ILE A 123 -8.58 2.88 -7.51
N ARG A 124 -9.05 2.58 -6.31
CA ARG A 124 -9.58 3.61 -5.42
C ARG A 124 -8.49 4.61 -5.01
N LEU A 125 -7.27 4.14 -4.77
CA LEU A 125 -6.13 4.98 -4.38
C LEU A 125 -5.65 5.85 -5.54
N SER A 126 -5.69 5.37 -6.79
CA SER A 126 -5.32 6.17 -7.96
C SER A 126 -6.32 7.30 -8.25
N ARG A 127 -7.61 7.05 -8.03
CA ARG A 127 -8.68 7.97 -8.46
C ARG A 127 -9.06 9.08 -7.47
N GLN A 128 -8.35 9.20 -6.35
CA GLN A 128 -8.48 10.17 -5.25
C GLN A 128 -9.66 11.18 -5.30
N GLY A 129 -10.39 11.32 -4.19
CA GLY A 129 -11.44 12.36 -4.06
C GLY A 129 -12.82 11.97 -4.60
N ARG A 130 -13.02 10.71 -4.99
CA ARG A 130 -14.34 10.19 -5.40
C ARG A 130 -15.23 9.91 -4.19
N PRO A 131 -16.55 10.19 -4.29
CA PRO A 131 -17.48 9.92 -3.20
C PRO A 131 -17.68 8.41 -3.01
N ARG A 132 -17.96 7.98 -1.77
CA ARG A 132 -18.21 6.57 -1.45
C ARG A 132 -19.63 6.15 -1.82
N THR A 133 -19.91 6.05 -3.11
CA THR A 133 -21.21 5.64 -3.67
C THR A 133 -21.17 4.22 -4.24
N PHE A 134 -22.34 3.59 -4.39
CA PHE A 134 -22.46 2.30 -5.07
C PHE A 134 -21.99 2.36 -6.53
N GLN A 135 -22.22 3.49 -7.21
CA GLN A 135 -21.75 3.72 -8.57
C GLN A 135 -20.22 3.71 -8.64
N GLU A 136 -19.57 4.44 -7.74
CA GLU A 136 -18.10 4.47 -7.67
C GLU A 136 -17.55 3.07 -7.36
N LYS A 137 -18.27 2.30 -6.51
CA LYS A 137 -17.89 0.92 -6.21
C LYS A 137 -17.95 0.01 -7.44
N LEU A 138 -18.95 0.17 -8.30
CA LEU A 138 -19.06 -0.57 -9.56
C LEU A 138 -17.93 -0.17 -10.51
N THR A 139 -17.58 1.12 -10.57
CA THR A 139 -16.44 1.60 -11.36
C THR A 139 -15.12 1.02 -10.86
N GLU A 140 -14.90 0.96 -9.54
CA GLU A 140 -13.75 0.27 -8.94
C GLU A 140 -13.67 -1.19 -9.38
N MET A 141 -14.80 -1.92 -9.39
CA MET A 141 -14.84 -3.32 -9.82
C MET A 141 -14.45 -3.47 -11.29
N MET A 142 -15.07 -2.69 -12.19
CA MET A 142 -14.81 -2.76 -13.63
C MET A 142 -13.35 -2.41 -13.96
N MET A 143 -12.81 -1.35 -13.34
CA MET A 143 -11.42 -0.96 -13.54
C MET A 143 -10.44 -1.94 -12.89
N ALA A 144 -10.81 -2.63 -11.80
CA ALA A 144 -9.97 -3.67 -11.20
C ALA A 144 -9.81 -4.87 -12.16
N PHE A 145 -10.87 -5.28 -12.85
CA PHE A 145 -10.75 -6.30 -13.91
C PHE A 145 -9.81 -5.85 -15.03
N ARG A 146 -9.92 -4.59 -15.47
CA ARG A 146 -9.01 -4.01 -16.47
C ARG A 146 -7.56 -4.00 -16.00
N LEU A 147 -7.34 -3.62 -14.74
CA LEU A 147 -6.00 -3.57 -14.14
C LEU A 147 -5.31 -4.93 -14.16
N GLU A 148 -6.07 -5.99 -13.87
CA GLU A 148 -5.57 -7.37 -13.83
C GLU A 148 -5.33 -7.96 -15.20
N ALA A 149 -6.01 -7.44 -16.23
CA ALA A 149 -5.70 -7.78 -17.61
C ALA A 149 -4.42 -7.09 -18.12
N ALA A 150 -4.07 -5.93 -17.55
CA ALA A 150 -2.93 -5.12 -17.98
C ALA A 150 -1.65 -5.39 -17.17
N MET A 151 -1.76 -5.75 -15.89
CA MET A 151 -0.61 -5.91 -14.97
C MET A 151 -0.69 -7.20 -14.17
N GLY A 152 0.48 -7.73 -13.81
CA GLY A 152 0.61 -8.91 -12.98
C GLY A 152 0.26 -8.67 -11.51
N LYS A 153 -0.11 -9.75 -10.80
CA LYS A 153 -0.44 -9.70 -9.36
C LYS A 153 0.64 -9.07 -8.49
N LYS A 154 1.91 -9.37 -8.77
CA LYS A 154 3.04 -8.82 -8.01
C LYS A 154 3.16 -7.30 -8.20
N GLU A 155 2.93 -6.81 -9.41
CA GLU A 155 2.96 -5.38 -9.74
C GLU A 155 1.81 -4.64 -9.06
N ILE A 156 0.59 -5.19 -9.13
CA ILE A 156 -0.59 -4.64 -8.44
C ILE A 156 -0.35 -4.57 -6.93
N LEU A 157 0.24 -5.63 -6.34
CA LEU A 157 0.60 -5.64 -4.92
C LEU A 157 1.69 -4.60 -4.61
N GLY A 158 2.65 -4.40 -5.51
CA GLY A 158 3.66 -3.35 -5.43
C GLY A 158 3.05 -1.95 -5.40
N LEU A 159 2.14 -1.66 -6.33
CA LEU A 159 1.38 -0.41 -6.37
C LEU A 159 0.61 -0.19 -5.06
N TYR A 160 -0.09 -1.21 -4.58
CA TYR A 160 -0.78 -1.12 -3.30
C TYR A 160 0.20 -0.82 -2.16
N ALA A 161 1.31 -1.54 -2.07
CA ALA A 161 2.31 -1.38 -1.03
C ALA A 161 2.96 0.01 -1.07
N SER A 162 3.10 0.64 -2.24
CA SER A 162 3.70 1.97 -2.42
C SER A 162 2.74 3.12 -2.13
N TYR A 163 1.44 2.95 -2.43
CA TYR A 163 0.46 4.06 -2.35
C TYR A 163 -0.57 3.92 -1.22
N ALA A 164 -0.59 2.80 -0.49
CA ALA A 164 -1.49 2.65 0.65
C ALA A 164 -1.14 3.63 1.79
N PRO A 165 -2.14 4.24 2.46
CA PRO A 165 -1.91 5.12 3.60
C PRO A 165 -1.64 4.33 4.89
N PHE A 166 -0.58 4.67 5.62
CA PHE A 166 -0.24 4.03 6.90
C PHE A 166 -0.45 4.96 8.10
N GLY A 167 -1.15 6.08 7.90
CA GLY A 167 -1.58 7.02 8.95
C GLY A 167 -0.77 8.31 8.98
N GLY A 168 -1.39 9.39 9.50
CA GLY A 168 -0.83 10.73 9.41
C GLY A 168 -0.53 11.10 7.95
N ASN A 169 0.67 11.62 7.71
CA ASN A 169 1.19 11.92 6.38
C ASN A 169 2.11 10.83 5.82
N VAL A 170 1.90 9.56 6.18
CA VAL A 170 2.77 8.45 5.79
C VAL A 170 2.07 7.57 4.76
N VAL A 171 2.66 7.50 3.57
CA VAL A 171 2.16 6.72 2.42
C VAL A 171 3.23 5.74 1.97
N GLY A 172 2.82 4.49 1.78
CA GLY A 172 3.69 3.42 1.33
C GLY A 172 4.45 2.72 2.45
N ILE A 173 4.69 1.42 2.24
CA ILE A 173 5.32 0.52 3.22
C ILE A 173 6.76 0.92 3.53
N GLN A 174 7.48 1.48 2.55
CA GLN A 174 8.84 1.98 2.71
C GLN A 174 8.89 3.12 3.72
N SER A 175 8.09 4.16 3.49
CA SER A 175 7.97 5.31 4.39
C SER A 175 7.52 4.85 5.77
N ALA A 176 6.52 3.96 5.84
CA ALA A 176 5.97 3.46 7.10
C ALA A 176 7.00 2.69 7.92
N ALA A 177 7.78 1.80 7.30
CA ALA A 177 8.80 1.03 7.98
C ALA A 177 9.88 1.93 8.60
N TRP A 178 10.38 2.91 7.83
CA TRP A 178 11.35 3.87 8.35
C TRP A 178 10.76 4.79 9.41
N ARG A 179 9.55 5.30 9.19
CA ARG A 179 8.88 6.24 10.09
C ARG A 179 8.48 5.60 11.42
N TYR A 180 8.07 4.34 11.43
CA TYR A 180 7.58 3.69 12.65
C TYR A 180 8.60 2.76 13.32
N PHE A 181 9.59 2.24 12.59
CA PHE A 181 10.54 1.25 13.11
C PHE A 181 12.01 1.58 12.83
N GLY A 182 12.28 2.69 12.11
CA GLY A 182 13.64 3.16 11.83
C GLY A 182 14.46 2.23 10.93
N ARG A 183 13.81 1.35 10.16
CA ARG A 183 14.45 0.36 9.31
C ARG A 183 13.63 0.06 8.06
N GLY A 184 14.28 -0.51 7.04
CA GLY A 184 13.61 -0.94 5.82
C GLY A 184 12.62 -2.10 6.06
N PRO A 185 11.60 -2.25 5.20
CA PRO A 185 10.49 -3.16 5.46
C PRO A 185 10.90 -4.65 5.39
N ASP A 186 11.98 -4.98 4.69
CA ASP A 186 12.56 -6.34 4.67
C ASP A 186 13.10 -6.79 6.03
N LYS A 187 13.42 -5.84 6.92
CA LYS A 187 13.99 -6.09 8.24
C LYS A 187 12.95 -6.12 9.36
N LEU A 188 11.67 -6.07 9.02
CA LEU A 188 10.60 -6.03 10.01
C LEU A 188 10.34 -7.41 10.63
N SER A 189 10.00 -7.40 11.92
CA SER A 189 9.48 -8.58 12.62
C SER A 189 8.08 -8.93 12.12
N TRP A 190 7.55 -10.09 12.52
CA TRP A 190 6.16 -10.45 12.23
C TRP A 190 5.17 -9.51 12.92
N ALA A 191 5.48 -9.04 14.12
CA ALA A 191 4.62 -8.10 14.84
C ALA A 191 4.56 -6.74 14.14
N GLU A 192 5.71 -6.22 13.73
CA GLU A 192 5.85 -4.95 13.00
C GLU A 192 5.15 -5.05 11.64
N THR A 193 5.39 -6.13 10.90
CA THR A 193 4.76 -6.38 9.59
C THR A 193 3.25 -6.50 9.70
N ALA A 194 2.76 -7.28 10.67
CA ALA A 194 1.33 -7.45 10.90
C ALA A 194 0.67 -6.12 11.29
N MET A 195 1.34 -5.31 12.12
CA MET A 195 0.86 -3.96 12.45
C MET A 195 0.69 -3.12 11.19
N LEU A 196 1.72 -3.05 10.32
CA LEU A 196 1.64 -2.28 9.08
C LEU A 196 0.55 -2.82 8.15
N ALA A 197 0.35 -4.13 8.08
CA ALA A 197 -0.71 -4.72 7.26
C ALA A 197 -2.13 -4.33 7.69
N VAL A 198 -2.36 -3.97 8.96
CA VAL A 198 -3.69 -3.56 9.44
C VAL A 198 -3.99 -2.09 9.14
N LEU A 199 -2.96 -1.24 9.06
CA LEU A 199 -3.12 0.21 9.00
C LEU A 199 -3.84 0.75 7.76
N PRO A 200 -3.63 0.24 6.52
CA PRO A 200 -4.28 0.76 5.32
C PRO A 200 -5.79 0.93 5.41
N ASN A 201 -6.46 -0.01 6.09
CA ASN A 201 -7.91 0.01 6.25
C ASN A 201 -8.38 1.00 7.33
N ASN A 202 -7.57 1.23 8.36
CA ASN A 202 -7.87 2.23 9.39
C ASN A 202 -6.60 2.99 9.81
N PRO A 203 -6.16 3.97 8.98
CA PRO A 203 -4.90 4.68 9.19
C PRO A 203 -4.89 5.51 10.48
N ALA A 204 -6.07 5.95 10.95
CA ALA A 204 -6.21 6.73 12.17
C ALA A 204 -5.78 5.96 13.44
N LEU A 205 -5.68 4.63 13.38
CA LEU A 205 -5.26 3.80 14.51
C LEU A 205 -3.83 4.03 14.97
N ILE A 206 -2.97 4.63 14.14
CA ILE A 206 -1.59 4.88 14.50
C ILE A 206 -1.43 5.91 15.62
N HIS A 207 -2.42 6.81 15.79
CA HIS A 207 -2.34 7.88 16.77
C HIS A 207 -2.35 7.34 18.21
N PRO A 208 -1.52 7.92 19.10
CA PRO A 208 -1.42 7.48 20.49
C PRO A 208 -2.76 7.68 21.25
N GLY A 209 -2.90 6.97 22.38
CA GLY A 209 -4.09 7.04 23.24
C GLY A 209 -5.02 5.84 23.07
N LYS A 210 -6.34 6.10 23.00
CA LYS A 210 -7.39 5.05 22.98
C LYS A 210 -7.22 4.05 21.82
N ASN A 211 -6.75 4.53 20.67
CA ASN A 211 -6.56 3.72 19.46
C ASN A 211 -5.46 2.66 19.60
N ARG A 212 -4.50 2.86 20.51
CA ARG A 212 -3.36 1.94 20.69
C ARG A 212 -3.78 0.55 21.14
N LYS A 213 -4.79 0.46 22.03
CA LYS A 213 -5.37 -0.82 22.45
C LYS A 213 -6.07 -1.52 21.28
N GLU A 214 -6.79 -0.76 20.45
CA GLU A 214 -7.46 -1.31 19.27
C GLU A 214 -6.47 -1.79 18.21
N LEU A 215 -5.42 -1.01 17.93
CA LEU A 215 -4.35 -1.38 17.00
C LEU A 215 -3.68 -2.69 17.43
N ARG A 216 -3.32 -2.81 18.72
CA ARG A 216 -2.75 -4.05 19.27
C ARG A 216 -3.70 -5.24 19.09
N ARG A 217 -4.99 -5.04 19.37
CA ARG A 217 -6.01 -6.09 19.20
C ARG A 217 -6.15 -6.51 17.74
N LYS A 218 -6.13 -5.57 16.78
CA LYS A 218 -6.20 -5.92 15.35
C LYS A 218 -4.93 -6.63 14.85
N ARG A 219 -3.74 -6.14 15.23
CA ARG A 219 -2.45 -6.80 14.95
C ARG A 219 -2.46 -8.24 15.45
N ASN A 220 -2.82 -8.46 16.72
CA ASN A 220 -2.81 -9.79 17.32
C ASN A 220 -3.83 -10.72 16.64
N ARG A 221 -5.02 -10.23 16.28
CA ARG A 221 -6.00 -10.99 15.50
C ARG A 221 -5.49 -11.38 14.11
N LEU A 222 -4.70 -10.53 13.46
CA LEU A 222 -4.05 -10.88 12.20
C LEU A 222 -2.99 -11.96 12.42
N LEU A 223 -2.14 -11.86 13.44
CA LEU A 223 -1.16 -12.89 13.80
C LEU A 223 -1.84 -14.25 14.05
N ASP A 224 -2.97 -14.27 14.76
CA ASP A 224 -3.76 -15.48 14.98
C ASP A 224 -4.26 -16.10 13.67
N ARG A 225 -4.79 -15.28 12.75
CA ARG A 225 -5.22 -15.75 11.42
C ARG A 225 -4.06 -16.26 10.58
N MET A 226 -2.91 -15.58 10.63
CA MET A 226 -1.71 -16.02 9.93
C MET A 226 -1.26 -17.39 10.44
N ARG A 227 -1.29 -17.62 11.76
CA ARG A 227 -1.02 -18.94 12.36
C ARG A 227 -2.04 -19.99 11.89
N GLN A 228 -3.34 -19.68 11.93
CA GLN A 228 -4.40 -20.59 11.48
C GLN A 228 -4.25 -21.01 10.01
N HIS A 229 -3.69 -20.14 9.17
CA HIS A 229 -3.41 -20.41 7.77
C HIS A 229 -2.01 -20.97 7.50
N GLY A 230 -1.25 -21.36 8.53
CA GLY A 230 0.09 -21.92 8.38
C GLY A 230 1.13 -20.92 7.85
N ILE A 231 0.87 -19.62 7.98
CA ILE A 231 1.78 -18.57 7.48
C ILE A 231 2.99 -18.42 8.43
N ILE A 232 2.74 -18.53 9.73
CA ILE A 232 3.72 -18.50 10.82
C ILE A 232 3.44 -19.66 11.78
N ASP A 233 4.48 -20.17 12.43
CA ASP A 233 4.37 -21.19 13.48
C ASP A 233 3.84 -20.60 14.80
N ALA A 234 3.50 -21.48 15.74
CA ALA A 234 2.93 -21.09 17.04
C ALA A 234 3.90 -20.25 17.88
N LEU A 235 5.17 -20.63 17.94
CA LEU A 235 6.19 -19.92 18.72
C LEU A 235 6.41 -18.51 18.17
N SER A 236 6.58 -18.37 16.85
CA SER A 236 6.69 -17.07 16.19
C SER A 236 5.47 -16.18 16.43
N CYS A 237 4.26 -16.75 16.42
CA CYS A 237 3.02 -16.02 16.69
C CYS A 237 2.99 -15.48 18.12
N ASP A 238 3.33 -16.32 19.10
CA ASP A 238 3.29 -15.93 20.51
C ASP A 238 4.38 -14.91 20.85
N LEU A 239 5.60 -15.06 20.31
CA LEU A 239 6.66 -14.05 20.41
C LEU A 239 6.24 -12.72 19.78
N ALA A 240 5.68 -12.74 18.56
CA ALA A 240 5.23 -11.54 17.87
C ALA A 240 4.10 -10.80 18.63
N LYS A 241 3.24 -11.51 19.36
CA LYS A 241 2.20 -10.87 20.18
C LYS A 241 2.77 -10.14 21.39
N GLN A 242 3.90 -10.59 21.91
CA GLN A 242 4.60 -9.98 23.06
C GLN A 242 5.34 -8.70 22.68
N GLU A 243 5.72 -8.53 21.40
CA GLU A 243 6.37 -7.31 20.94
C GLU A 243 5.48 -6.06 21.17
N PRO A 244 6.03 -4.99 21.75
CA PRO A 244 5.29 -3.76 21.98
C PRO A 244 4.98 -3.05 20.66
N LEU A 245 3.93 -2.22 20.65
CA LEU A 245 3.73 -1.28 19.55
C LEU A 245 4.81 -0.17 19.62
N PRO A 246 5.21 0.44 18.50
CA PRO A 246 6.17 1.54 18.51
C PRO A 246 5.59 2.72 19.30
N PRO A 247 6.36 3.39 20.17
CA PRO A 247 5.83 4.43 21.07
C PRO A 247 5.46 5.69 20.30
N LYS A 248 6.44 6.24 19.56
CA LYS A 248 6.29 7.42 18.72
C LYS A 248 7.02 7.20 17.40
N PRO A 249 6.59 7.86 16.31
CA PRO A 249 7.31 7.82 15.05
C PRO A 249 8.78 8.27 15.19
N HIS A 250 9.70 7.55 14.56
CA HIS A 250 11.13 7.87 14.50
C HIS A 250 11.38 9.05 13.58
N PRO A 251 12.28 9.99 13.94
CA PRO A 251 12.71 11.02 13.01
C PRO A 251 13.42 10.35 11.83
N ILE A 252 13.16 10.85 10.62
CA ILE A 252 13.92 10.43 9.46
C ILE A 252 15.37 10.91 9.65
N PRO A 253 16.38 10.05 9.43
CA PRO A 253 17.79 10.45 9.53
C PRO A 253 18.07 11.65 8.63
N MET A 254 18.89 12.58 9.09
CA MET A 254 19.33 13.73 8.31
C MET A 254 20.84 13.88 8.44
N LEU A 255 21.57 12.89 7.94
CA LEU A 255 23.02 12.75 8.08
C LEU A 255 23.80 13.54 7.03
N ALA A 256 23.18 13.86 5.89
CA ALA A 256 23.80 14.61 4.81
C ALA A 256 22.89 15.77 4.34
N PRO A 257 22.55 16.73 5.23
CA PRO A 257 21.59 17.79 4.94
C PRO A 257 22.01 18.66 3.75
N HIS A 258 23.29 19.04 3.66
CA HIS A 258 23.78 19.86 2.53
C HIS A 258 23.71 19.14 1.18
N LEU A 259 23.97 17.82 1.17
CA LEU A 259 23.82 17.01 -0.04
C LEU A 259 22.35 16.91 -0.44
N LEU A 260 21.46 16.71 0.54
CA LEU A 260 20.01 16.72 0.32
C LEU A 260 19.53 18.03 -0.27
N SER A 261 19.92 19.16 0.31
CA SER A 261 19.61 20.48 -0.23
C SER A 261 20.17 20.67 -1.64
N ARG A 262 21.44 20.29 -1.89
CA ARG A 262 22.03 20.38 -3.24
C ARG A 262 21.25 19.55 -4.26
N ILE A 263 20.79 18.36 -3.91
CA ILE A 263 19.97 17.54 -4.79
C ILE A 263 18.61 18.19 -5.06
N MET A 264 17.96 18.70 -4.01
CA MET A 264 16.65 19.33 -4.13
C MET A 264 16.68 20.64 -4.94
N TYR A 265 17.69 21.48 -4.74
CA TYR A 265 17.77 22.81 -5.34
C TYR A 265 18.69 22.87 -6.58
N GLY A 266 19.77 22.09 -6.60
CA GLY A 266 20.75 22.05 -7.69
C GLY A 266 20.36 21.14 -8.86
N GLY A 267 19.35 20.27 -8.69
CA GLY A 267 18.80 19.43 -9.75
C GLY A 267 17.71 20.09 -10.61
N SER A 268 17.45 21.38 -10.44
CA SER A 268 16.31 22.05 -11.07
C SER A 268 16.60 22.45 -12.52
N ARG A 269 15.99 21.75 -13.50
CA ARG A 269 15.43 22.34 -14.75
C ARG A 269 14.70 21.40 -15.73
N SER A 270 14.31 20.20 -15.34
CA SER A 270 13.44 19.38 -16.20
C SER A 270 12.48 18.56 -15.36
N GLN A 271 11.38 19.19 -14.93
CA GLN A 271 10.13 18.48 -14.70
C GLN A 271 9.34 18.47 -16.03
N PRO A 272 9.62 17.57 -16.99
CA PRO A 272 8.52 17.09 -17.79
C PRO A 272 7.72 16.13 -16.90
N SER A 273 6.41 16.28 -16.96
CA SER A 273 5.44 15.24 -16.64
C SER A 273 5.90 13.94 -17.30
N LEU A 274 6.59 13.08 -16.55
CA LEU A 274 6.98 11.77 -17.03
C LEU A 274 5.78 10.86 -16.83
N THR A 275 5.18 10.48 -17.94
CA THR A 275 4.07 9.54 -18.05
C THR A 275 4.39 8.13 -17.52
N HIS A 276 5.63 7.86 -17.07
CA HIS A 276 6.05 6.57 -16.52
C HIS A 276 6.47 6.64 -15.03
N PRO A 277 5.74 5.92 -14.13
CA PRO A 277 6.04 5.84 -12.70
C PRO A 277 7.48 5.42 -12.36
N ALA A 278 8.05 4.48 -13.12
CA ALA A 278 9.39 3.94 -12.87
C ALA A 278 10.50 5.00 -13.01
N ALA A 279 10.34 5.96 -13.92
CA ALA A 279 11.33 7.03 -14.12
C ALA A 279 11.28 8.07 -12.99
N SER A 280 10.08 8.34 -12.45
CA SER A 280 9.88 9.18 -11.26
C SER A 280 10.51 8.52 -10.02
N GLU A 281 10.27 7.22 -9.81
CA GLU A 281 10.84 6.48 -8.68
C GLU A 281 12.39 6.44 -8.70
N ALA A 282 12.98 6.25 -9.88
CA ALA A 282 14.43 6.22 -10.05
C ALA A 282 15.10 7.57 -9.74
N ARG A 283 14.44 8.69 -10.08
CA ARG A 283 14.94 10.04 -9.77
C ARG A 283 14.76 10.42 -8.30
N SER A 284 13.72 9.92 -7.66
CA SER A 284 13.45 10.17 -6.24
C SER A 284 14.31 9.34 -5.28
N ARG A 285 14.96 8.27 -5.75
CA ARG A 285 15.91 7.47 -4.95
C ARG A 285 17.34 7.63 -5.46
N ILE A 286 18.18 8.31 -4.69
CA ILE A 286 19.56 8.61 -5.07
C ILE A 286 20.52 7.80 -4.19
N ARG A 287 21.30 6.92 -4.82
CA ARG A 287 22.41 6.22 -4.18
C ARG A 287 23.68 7.05 -4.33
N THR A 288 24.36 7.29 -3.21
CA THR A 288 25.57 8.11 -3.16
C THR A 288 26.81 7.25 -2.94
N THR A 289 27.98 7.85 -3.08
CA THR A 289 29.26 7.23 -2.71
C THR A 289 29.58 7.38 -1.22
N LEU A 290 28.75 8.13 -0.46
CA LEU A 290 28.96 8.35 0.96
C LEU A 290 28.88 7.04 1.74
N ILE A 291 29.62 7.02 2.85
CA ILE A 291 29.65 5.90 3.79
C ILE A 291 28.98 6.38 5.07
N LYS A 292 27.82 5.81 5.44
CA LYS A 292 27.03 6.28 6.58
C LYS A 292 27.84 6.40 7.87
N ASN A 293 28.67 5.40 8.17
CA ASN A 293 29.46 5.38 9.40
C ASN A 293 30.51 6.50 9.46
N ILE A 294 31.09 6.87 8.31
CA ILE A 294 32.03 7.99 8.23
C ILE A 294 31.28 9.31 8.38
N GLN A 295 30.13 9.45 7.71
CA GLN A 295 29.29 10.65 7.82
C GLN A 295 28.86 10.91 9.27
N VAL A 296 28.42 9.86 9.99
CA VAL A 296 28.05 9.95 11.42
C VAL A 296 29.24 10.40 12.26
N ARG A 297 30.43 9.82 12.07
CA ARG A 297 31.64 10.21 12.81
C ARG A 297 32.04 11.66 12.53
N ALA A 298 31.97 12.10 11.27
CA ALA A 298 32.27 13.48 10.90
C ALA A 298 31.32 14.46 11.61
N ASP A 299 30.01 14.17 11.59
CA ASP A 299 28.98 14.93 12.29
C ASP A 299 29.21 15.00 13.81
N GLU A 300 29.65 13.90 14.43
CA GLU A 300 29.95 13.85 15.86
C GLU A 300 31.16 14.71 16.22
N ILE A 301 32.23 14.68 15.42
CA ILE A 301 33.42 15.51 15.61
C ILE A 301 33.06 16.99 15.50
N ILE A 302 32.31 17.38 14.46
CA ILE A 302 31.88 18.77 14.26
C ILE A 302 31.03 19.26 15.45
N ARG A 303 30.06 18.45 15.89
CA ARG A 303 29.21 18.81 17.05
C ARG A 303 30.01 18.95 18.34
N ARG A 304 31.02 18.09 18.55
CA ARG A 304 31.89 18.15 19.72
C ARG A 304 32.68 19.46 19.75
N HIS A 305 33.31 19.83 18.63
CA HIS A 305 34.06 21.08 18.52
C HIS A 305 33.16 22.31 18.66
N HIS A 306 31.99 22.31 18.03
CA HIS A 306 31.03 23.41 18.15
C HIS A 306 30.64 23.65 19.62
N ARG A 307 30.35 22.60 20.40
CA ARG A 307 30.02 22.75 21.82
C ARG A 307 31.16 23.35 22.64
N GLY A 308 32.42 22.99 22.34
CA GLY A 308 33.59 23.55 23.01
C GLY A 308 33.88 25.01 22.67
N LEU A 309 33.37 25.51 21.55
CA LEU A 309 33.47 26.93 21.15
C LEU A 309 32.26 27.78 21.61
N SER A 310 31.17 27.12 22.03
CA SER A 310 29.92 27.79 22.45
C SER A 310 29.77 27.93 23.96
N GLY A 311 30.76 27.48 24.74
CA GLY A 311 30.84 27.63 26.19
C GLY A 311 32.01 28.52 26.55
#